data_AF-X6NDC9-F1
#
_entry.id   AF-X6NDC9-F1
#
_cell.length_a   1.000
_cell.length_b   1.000
_cell.length_c   1.000
_cell.angle_alpha   90.00
_cell.angle_beta   90.00
_cell.angle_gamma   90.00
#
_symmetry.space_group_name_H-M   'P 1'
#
loop_
_entity.id
_entity.type
_entity.pdbx_description
1 polymer ?
#
loop_
_entity_poly.entity_id
_entity_poly.type
_entity_poly.pdbx_seq_one_letter_code
_entity_poly.pdbx_strand_id
1 'polypeptide(L)'
;MCKEAQIGWMVQADLLKVLRDLPDSCVYKEFQMKLNDRVSASGGQVILLSVEEHDKITKIEGTSKKVLERIERLQQQMKQLEDNTKLCKERVTQIYKKVVEGIVELEKQTIENIESLHEKKRVCLDEQISQLQNIMEIFKQKSTEINHCLSESELDISQRRAKLGSLLSESNLTYEGGIALEMDWSAAENDPMDINIQVQMTEDVQTVLYTLLKQNMMIRQNGAINITEAEINDVDDKPYVEVKWSMNAFSRECRDDTCMVDVEMTKQTWSQPESLEGVQELTRGRLEFLDWKLAKKVAIEGGIKKQSYNGRVTIGDEKEYEMEWNETYLIRMRACDRKCTWYTPYSETVAFKTIPPIKFHSSILTTEEEAALLSFIPERLTKVSLLYRASRHGFKARNFHSKCDGKGPTLLLVLSEKYGHVFGGYTEVPWASHGAWKKDARAFVFLLRNTKGYSPKKWRVRPEGENHAVGHNALYGPIFGSIYLPPH
;
A
#
# COMPACT_ATOMS: atom_id res chain seq x y z
N MET A 1 64.70 -23.72 8.68
CA MET A 1 65.01 -24.82 9.61
C MET A 1 64.71 -26.21 9.03
N CYS A 2 63.51 -26.79 9.11
CA CYS A 2 63.26 -28.17 8.60
C CYS A 2 63.48 -28.32 7.08
N LYS A 3 63.18 -27.27 6.31
CA LYS A 3 63.45 -27.21 4.86
C LYS A 3 64.94 -27.07 4.52
N GLU A 4 65.76 -26.53 5.43
CA GLU A 4 67.22 -26.40 5.28
C GLU A 4 67.96 -27.67 5.72
N ALA A 5 67.34 -28.50 6.57
CA ALA A 5 67.92 -29.76 7.07
C ALA A 5 67.51 -31.01 6.25
N GLN A 6 66.82 -30.84 5.12
CA GLN A 6 66.33 -31.95 4.25
C GLN A 6 65.48 -33.03 4.96
N ILE A 7 64.72 -32.66 5.99
CA ILE A 7 63.82 -33.61 6.67
C ILE A 7 62.44 -33.57 6.00
N GLY A 8 61.97 -34.71 5.50
CA GLY A 8 60.65 -34.87 4.87
C GLY A 8 59.50 -34.46 5.80
N TRP A 9 58.41 -33.97 5.21
CA TRP A 9 57.23 -33.42 5.89
C TRP A 9 56.73 -34.38 6.99
N MET A 10 57.03 -34.08 8.26
CA MET A 10 56.53 -34.82 9.41
C MET A 10 55.25 -34.18 9.92
N VAL A 11 54.27 -35.01 10.30
CA VAL A 11 53.06 -34.57 11.00
C VAL A 11 53.48 -33.98 12.36
N GLN A 12 52.83 -32.90 12.80
CA GLN A 12 53.17 -32.15 14.02
C GLN A 12 53.35 -33.06 15.26
N ALA A 13 52.59 -34.15 15.35
CA ALA A 13 52.68 -35.13 16.43
C ALA A 13 54.03 -35.89 16.46
N ASP A 14 54.59 -36.21 15.29
CA ASP A 14 55.86 -36.93 15.19
C ASP A 14 57.04 -35.99 15.43
N LEU A 15 56.91 -34.72 15.01
CA LEU A 15 57.89 -33.68 15.35
C LEU A 15 57.98 -33.48 16.87
N LEU A 16 56.84 -33.48 17.57
CA LEU A 16 56.79 -33.36 19.03
C LEU A 16 57.28 -34.60 19.78
N LYS A 17 57.36 -35.77 19.13
CA LYS A 17 58.00 -36.97 19.70
C LYS A 17 59.52 -36.86 19.60
N VAL A 18 60.04 -36.53 18.41
CA VAL A 18 61.49 -36.36 18.21
C VAL A 18 62.05 -35.22 19.08
N LEU A 19 61.32 -34.10 19.18
CA LEU A 19 61.69 -32.98 20.04
C LEU A 19 61.61 -33.30 21.54
N ARG A 20 60.98 -34.41 21.94
CA ARG A 20 60.93 -34.93 23.31
C ARG A 20 62.11 -35.84 23.67
N ASP A 21 62.93 -36.23 22.70
CA ASP A 21 64.11 -37.07 22.94
C ASP A 21 65.43 -36.27 22.84
N LEU A 22 65.34 -34.98 22.48
CA LEU A 22 66.48 -34.07 22.32
C LEU A 22 66.69 -33.20 23.59
N PRO A 23 67.82 -33.33 24.32
CA PRO A 23 68.01 -32.69 25.64
C PRO A 23 67.90 -31.16 25.65
N ASP A 24 68.29 -30.50 24.56
CA ASP A 24 68.34 -29.04 24.49
C ASP A 24 67.03 -28.39 23.99
N SER A 25 66.08 -29.21 23.52
CA SER A 25 64.77 -28.78 23.03
C SER A 25 63.91 -28.16 24.14
N CYS A 26 63.17 -27.10 23.82
CA CYS A 26 62.18 -26.53 24.74
C CYS A 26 61.11 -27.56 25.14
N VAL A 27 60.72 -28.44 24.22
CA VAL A 27 59.71 -29.49 24.44
C VAL A 27 60.24 -30.57 25.41
N TYR A 28 61.54 -30.89 25.36
CA TYR A 28 62.20 -31.78 26.32
C TYR A 28 62.25 -31.15 27.71
N LYS A 29 62.64 -29.88 27.81
CA LYS A 29 62.68 -29.13 29.09
C LYS A 29 61.30 -29.01 29.73
N GLU A 30 60.26 -28.77 28.92
CA GLU A 30 58.87 -28.71 29.37
C GLU A 30 58.34 -30.09 29.80
N PHE A 31 58.78 -31.17 29.14
CA PHE A 31 58.48 -32.55 29.54
C PHE A 31 59.21 -32.97 30.83
N GLN A 32 60.47 -32.59 30.99
CA GLN A 32 61.26 -32.81 32.21
C GLN A 32 60.73 -31.99 33.40
N MET A 33 60.26 -30.76 33.18
CA MET A 33 59.55 -29.98 34.21
C MET A 33 58.28 -30.69 34.67
N LYS A 34 57.48 -31.24 33.75
CA LYS A 34 56.29 -32.03 34.09
C LYS A 34 56.60 -33.36 34.80
N LEU A 35 57.78 -33.93 34.58
CA LEU A 35 58.27 -35.12 35.30
C LEU A 35 58.82 -34.76 36.69
N ASN A 36 59.56 -33.66 36.81
CA ASN A 36 60.08 -33.17 38.10
C ASN A 36 58.97 -32.62 39.01
N ASP A 37 57.91 -32.03 38.44
CA ASP A 37 56.68 -31.67 39.17
C ASP A 37 55.95 -32.92 39.71
N ARG A 38 56.05 -34.07 39.02
CA ARG A 38 55.49 -35.35 39.48
C ARG A 38 56.34 -36.03 40.56
N VAL A 39 57.65 -35.79 40.59
CA VAL A 39 58.56 -36.41 41.59
C VAL A 39 58.69 -35.55 42.85
N SER A 40 58.50 -34.22 42.76
CA SER A 40 58.51 -33.30 43.91
C SER A 40 57.14 -33.16 44.61
N ALA A 41 56.06 -33.69 44.02
CA ALA A 41 54.72 -33.76 44.64
C ALA A 41 54.46 -35.07 45.41
N SER A 42 55.52 -35.72 45.93
CA SER A 42 55.42 -36.80 46.93
C SER A 42 55.44 -36.30 48.38
N GLY A 43 55.18 -35.00 48.58
CA GLY A 43 54.65 -34.47 49.82
C GLY A 43 53.19 -34.09 49.59
N GLY A 44 52.30 -35.09 49.59
CA GLY A 44 50.86 -34.83 49.55
C GLY A 44 50.43 -34.08 50.80
N GLN A 45 50.47 -32.74 50.75
CA GLN A 45 49.57 -31.93 51.56
C GLN A 45 48.16 -32.26 51.05
N VAL A 46 47.52 -33.21 51.71
CA VAL A 46 46.08 -33.39 51.60
C VAL A 46 45.47 -32.09 52.12
N ILE A 47 45.12 -31.18 51.21
CA ILE A 47 44.21 -30.09 51.54
C ILE A 47 42.88 -30.78 51.81
N LEU A 48 42.58 -31.02 53.08
CA LEU A 48 41.24 -31.36 53.55
C LEU A 48 40.38 -30.12 53.28
N LEU A 49 39.86 -30.03 52.06
CA LEU A 49 38.83 -29.07 51.72
C LEU A 49 37.65 -29.34 52.66
N SER A 50 37.26 -28.32 53.41
CA SER A 50 35.99 -28.37 54.13
C SER A 50 34.86 -28.67 53.14
N VAL A 51 33.76 -29.27 53.61
CA VAL A 51 32.59 -29.56 52.77
C VAL A 51 32.12 -28.28 52.04
N GLU A 52 32.26 -27.11 52.68
CA GLU A 52 31.97 -25.80 52.08
C GLU A 52 32.92 -25.40 50.93
N GLU A 53 34.20 -25.74 50.99
CA GLU A 53 35.17 -25.44 49.93
C GLU A 53 34.99 -26.37 48.73
N HIS A 54 34.65 -27.65 48.99
CA HIS A 54 34.30 -28.59 47.93
C HIS A 54 33.02 -28.14 47.20
N ASP A 55 31.99 -27.74 47.94
CA ASP A 55 30.74 -27.20 47.38
C ASP A 55 30.98 -25.94 46.53
N LYS A 56 31.89 -25.06 46.96
CA LYS A 56 32.29 -23.87 46.19
C LYS A 56 32.98 -24.26 44.87
N ILE A 57 33.85 -25.26 44.88
CA ILE A 57 34.53 -25.75 43.67
C ILE A 57 33.52 -26.39 42.71
N THR A 58 32.64 -27.27 43.19
CA THR A 58 31.59 -27.89 42.36
C THR A 58 30.66 -26.84 41.77
N LYS A 59 30.36 -25.76 42.53
CA LYS A 59 29.59 -24.62 42.03
C LYS A 59 30.35 -23.83 40.95
N ILE A 60 31.66 -23.63 41.09
CA ILE A 60 32.50 -22.97 40.08
C ILE A 60 32.55 -23.82 38.80
N GLU A 61 32.76 -25.14 38.92
CA GLU A 61 32.77 -26.06 37.77
C GLU A 61 31.41 -26.09 37.06
N GLY A 62 30.30 -26.14 37.81
CA GLY A 62 28.95 -26.06 37.27
C GLY A 62 28.68 -24.72 36.58
N THR A 63 29.24 -23.62 37.09
CA THR A 63 29.11 -22.30 36.46
C THR A 63 29.96 -22.21 35.19
N SER A 64 31.19 -22.75 35.22
CA SER A 64 32.10 -22.82 34.07
C SER A 64 31.48 -23.60 32.91
N LYS A 65 30.83 -24.73 33.19
CA LYS A 65 30.08 -25.51 32.19
C LYS A 65 28.95 -24.70 31.55
N LYS A 66 28.17 -23.96 32.35
CA LYS A 66 27.11 -23.08 31.84
C LYS A 66 27.66 -21.95 30.96
N VAL A 67 28.84 -21.42 31.30
CA VAL A 67 29.52 -20.40 30.49
C VAL A 67 29.99 -21.00 29.16
N LEU A 68 30.58 -22.18 29.16
CA LEU A 68 30.96 -22.92 27.94
C LEU A 68 29.76 -23.17 27.02
N GLU A 69 28.66 -23.70 27.55
CA GLU A 69 27.41 -23.90 26.79
C GLU A 69 26.81 -22.58 26.26
N ARG A 70 27.12 -21.44 26.89
CA ARG A 70 26.70 -20.13 26.41
C ARG A 70 27.60 -19.63 25.29
N ILE A 71 28.91 -19.83 25.40
CA ILE A 71 29.89 -19.48 24.36
C ILE A 71 29.59 -20.26 23.08
N GLU A 72 29.35 -21.57 23.15
CA GLU A 72 29.02 -22.39 21.99
C GLU A 72 27.74 -21.90 21.28
N ARG A 73 26.71 -21.56 22.06
CA ARG A 73 25.47 -20.97 21.51
C ARG A 73 25.71 -19.63 20.82
N LEU A 74 26.55 -18.76 21.41
CA LEU A 74 26.88 -17.47 20.81
C LEU A 74 27.68 -17.65 19.51
N GLN A 75 28.62 -18.59 19.47
CA GLN A 75 29.36 -18.92 18.25
C GLN A 75 28.44 -19.44 17.14
N GLN A 76 27.45 -20.27 17.49
CA GLN A 76 26.45 -20.73 16.52
C GLN A 76 25.57 -19.60 15.99
N GLN A 77 25.18 -18.65 16.85
CA GLN A 77 24.42 -17.46 16.45
C GLN A 77 25.24 -16.52 15.56
N MET A 78 26.54 -16.36 15.82
CA MET A 78 27.44 -15.58 14.96
C MET A 78 27.52 -16.20 13.56
N LYS A 79 27.67 -17.52 13.46
CA LYS A 79 27.68 -18.22 12.17
C LYS A 79 26.37 -18.04 11.39
N GLN A 80 25.22 -18.19 12.06
CA GLN A 80 23.92 -17.94 11.44
C GLN A 80 23.77 -16.49 10.95
N LEU A 81 24.30 -15.52 11.70
CA LEU A 81 24.28 -14.11 11.31
C LEU A 81 25.14 -13.86 10.07
N GLU A 82 26.32 -14.49 9.97
CA GLU A 82 27.19 -14.41 8.79
C GLU A 82 26.52 -15.00 7.55
N ASP A 83 25.91 -16.18 7.67
CA ASP A 83 25.18 -16.85 6.58
C ASP A 83 23.99 -15.98 6.10
N ASN A 84 23.21 -15.42 7.04
CA ASN A 84 22.11 -14.50 6.72
C ASN A 84 22.62 -13.22 6.05
N THR A 85 23.73 -12.66 6.52
CA THR A 85 24.35 -11.47 5.92
C THR A 85 24.77 -11.75 4.48
N LYS A 86 25.32 -12.94 4.21
CA LYS A 86 25.69 -13.36 2.85
C LYS A 86 24.45 -13.47 1.94
N LEU A 87 23.39 -14.13 2.41
CA LEU A 87 22.14 -14.26 1.66
C LEU A 87 21.50 -12.90 1.38
N CYS A 88 21.49 -11.98 2.36
CA CYS A 88 21.00 -10.62 2.17
C CYS A 88 21.82 -9.86 1.12
N LYS A 89 23.16 -9.96 1.16
CA LYS A 89 24.01 -9.35 0.13
C LYS A 89 23.66 -9.88 -1.26
N GLU A 90 23.51 -11.19 -1.42
CA GLU A 90 23.13 -11.81 -2.69
C GLU A 90 21.76 -11.33 -3.19
N ARG A 91 20.75 -11.26 -2.31
CA ARG A 91 19.42 -10.75 -2.65
C ARG A 91 19.46 -9.29 -3.08
N VAL A 92 20.17 -8.44 -2.32
CA VAL A 92 20.34 -7.03 -2.67
C VAL A 92 21.02 -6.91 -4.03
N THR A 93 22.12 -7.62 -4.28
CA THR A 93 22.80 -7.60 -5.58
C THR A 93 21.87 -8.03 -6.73
N GLN A 94 21.03 -9.04 -6.53
CA GLN A 94 20.06 -9.47 -7.54
C GLN A 94 18.99 -8.40 -7.82
N ILE A 95 18.48 -7.73 -6.79
CA ILE A 95 17.51 -6.65 -6.95
C ILE A 95 18.13 -5.47 -7.69
N TYR A 96 19.35 -5.06 -7.32
CA TYR A 96 20.10 -4.04 -8.04
C TYR A 96 20.27 -4.39 -9.51
N LYS A 97 20.62 -5.65 -9.80
CA LYS A 97 20.75 -6.11 -11.19
C LYS A 97 19.42 -5.99 -11.95
N LYS A 98 18.30 -6.39 -11.35
CA LYS A 98 16.96 -6.24 -11.95
C LYS A 98 16.56 -4.78 -12.18
N VAL A 99 16.89 -3.88 -11.25
CA VAL A 99 16.63 -2.44 -11.39
C VAL A 99 17.45 -1.87 -12.54
N VAL A 100 18.74 -2.21 -12.63
CA VAL A 100 19.59 -1.79 -13.75
C VAL A 100 19.06 -2.34 -15.08
N GLU A 101 18.68 -3.61 -15.14
CA GLU A 101 18.04 -4.21 -16.32
C GLU A 101 16.75 -3.48 -16.72
N GLY A 102 15.91 -3.11 -15.74
CA GLY A 102 14.70 -2.33 -15.99
C GLY A 102 14.96 -0.91 -16.49
N ILE A 103 16.00 -0.23 -15.97
CA ILE A 103 16.41 1.10 -16.43
C ILE A 103 16.93 1.03 -17.86
N VAL A 104 17.76 0.03 -18.19
CA VAL A 104 18.29 -0.17 -19.55
C VAL A 104 17.16 -0.47 -20.53
N GLU A 105 16.17 -1.27 -20.15
CA GLU A 105 15.01 -1.55 -20.98
C GLU A 105 14.15 -0.30 -21.20
N LEU A 106 13.95 0.53 -20.16
CA LEU A 106 13.24 1.80 -20.26
C LEU A 106 13.98 2.80 -21.17
N GLU A 107 15.31 2.90 -21.03
CA GLU A 107 16.17 3.71 -21.89
C GLU A 107 15.99 3.31 -23.35
N LYS A 108 16.07 2.00 -23.63
CA LYS A 108 15.88 1.45 -24.97
C LYS A 108 14.49 1.79 -25.53
N GLN A 109 13.42 1.58 -24.77
CA GLN A 109 12.05 1.90 -25.21
C GLN A 109 11.86 3.40 -25.45
N THR A 110 12.52 4.25 -24.65
CA THR A 110 12.47 5.70 -24.83
C THR A 110 13.18 6.12 -26.11
N ILE A 111 14.35 5.54 -26.39
CA ILE A 111 15.09 5.76 -27.65
C ILE A 111 14.26 5.31 -28.85
N GLU A 112 13.67 4.11 -28.82
CA GLU A 112 12.81 3.60 -29.90
C GLU A 112 11.59 4.53 -30.15
N ASN A 113 10.99 5.07 -29.09
CA ASN A 113 9.91 6.04 -29.21
C ASN A 113 10.37 7.37 -29.83
N ILE A 114 11.55 7.86 -29.45
CA ILE A 114 12.16 9.08 -30.04
C ILE A 114 12.40 8.86 -31.54
N GLU A 115 12.99 7.73 -31.92
CA GLU A 115 13.26 7.40 -33.31
C GLU A 115 11.97 7.29 -34.13
N SER A 116 10.92 6.67 -33.57
CA SER A 116 9.60 6.58 -34.21
C SER A 116 8.96 7.96 -34.42
N LEU A 117 9.06 8.86 -33.43
CA LEU A 117 8.55 10.22 -33.54
C LEU A 117 9.34 11.04 -34.56
N HIS A 118 10.67 10.90 -34.57
CA HIS A 118 11.54 11.54 -35.55
C HIS A 118 11.18 11.10 -36.96
N GLU A 119 10.98 9.78 -37.19
CA GLU A 119 10.60 9.24 -38.48
C GLU A 119 9.25 9.76 -38.96
N LYS A 120 8.23 9.80 -38.09
CA LYS A 120 6.92 10.38 -38.41
C LYS A 120 7.04 11.85 -38.80
N LYS A 121 7.86 12.63 -38.08
CA LYS A 121 8.10 14.05 -38.41
C LYS A 121 8.79 14.21 -39.76
N ARG A 122 9.80 13.38 -40.05
CA ARG A 122 10.50 13.38 -41.34
C ARG A 122 9.54 13.15 -42.50
N VAL A 123 8.69 12.11 -42.41
CA VAL A 123 7.70 11.79 -43.47
C VAL A 123 6.75 12.95 -43.71
N CYS A 124 6.23 13.59 -42.66
CA CYS A 124 5.34 14.75 -42.80
C CYS A 124 6.02 15.95 -43.47
N LEU A 125 7.29 16.23 -43.13
CA LEU A 125 8.07 17.27 -43.78
C LEU A 125 8.36 16.95 -45.25
N ASP A 126 8.68 15.70 -45.57
CA ASP A 126 8.90 15.26 -46.97
C ASP A 126 7.62 15.39 -47.82
N GLU A 127 6.45 15.10 -47.25
CA GLU A 127 5.15 15.33 -47.91
C GLU A 127 4.90 16.82 -48.18
N GLN A 128 5.17 17.70 -47.21
CA GLN A 128 5.04 19.15 -47.38
C GLN A 128 6.01 19.68 -48.44
N ILE A 129 7.27 19.23 -48.42
CA ILE A 129 8.27 19.60 -49.44
C ILE A 129 7.78 19.16 -50.82
N SER A 130 7.25 17.94 -50.94
CA SER A 130 6.74 17.41 -52.21
C SER A 130 5.57 18.22 -52.74
N GLN A 131 4.64 18.64 -51.87
CA GLN A 131 3.53 19.53 -52.23
C GLN A 131 4.03 20.88 -52.74
N LEU A 132 4.99 21.50 -52.04
CA LEU A 132 5.58 22.78 -52.45
C LEU A 132 6.35 22.68 -53.76
N GLN A 133 7.07 21.57 -53.99
CA GLN A 133 7.77 21.31 -55.24
C GLN A 133 6.80 21.17 -56.42
N ASN A 134 5.68 20.46 -56.23
CA ASN A 134 4.64 20.33 -57.24
C ASN A 134 4.01 21.69 -57.57
N ILE A 135 3.68 22.49 -56.55
CA ILE A 135 3.19 23.86 -56.73
C ILE A 135 4.20 24.69 -57.53
N MET A 136 5.48 24.64 -57.16
CA MET A 136 6.55 25.35 -57.88
C MET A 136 6.65 24.91 -59.35
N GLU A 137 6.49 23.62 -59.65
CA GLU A 137 6.51 23.11 -61.02
C GLU A 137 5.32 23.60 -61.85
N ILE A 138 4.12 23.62 -61.25
CA ILE A 138 2.93 24.23 -61.85
C ILE A 138 3.17 25.72 -62.16
N PHE A 139 3.76 26.47 -61.22
CA PHE A 139 4.09 27.88 -61.44
C PHE A 139 5.12 28.06 -62.56
N LYS A 140 6.15 27.22 -62.63
CA LYS A 140 7.15 27.25 -63.72
C LYS A 140 6.48 26.99 -65.06
N GLN A 141 5.63 25.96 -65.16
CA GLN A 141 4.92 25.64 -66.39
C GLN A 141 4.03 26.80 -66.84
N LYS A 142 3.24 27.39 -65.92
CA LYS A 142 2.43 28.57 -66.24
C LYS A 142 3.25 29.77 -66.67
N SER A 143 4.39 30.02 -66.04
CA SER A 143 5.30 31.09 -66.45
C SER A 143 5.79 30.87 -67.88
N THR A 144 6.14 29.64 -68.25
CA THR A 144 6.52 29.30 -69.64
C THR A 144 5.37 29.47 -70.63
N GLU A 145 4.15 29.09 -70.27
CA GLU A 145 2.95 29.25 -71.11
C GLU A 145 2.59 30.73 -71.32
N ILE A 146 2.72 31.55 -70.27
CA ILE A 146 2.55 33.01 -70.36
C ILE A 146 3.63 33.61 -71.27
N ASN A 147 4.90 33.25 -71.07
CA ASN A 147 6.00 33.74 -71.90
C ASN A 147 5.83 33.33 -73.37
N HIS A 148 5.37 32.10 -73.63
CA HIS A 148 5.03 31.63 -74.98
C HIS A 148 3.92 32.48 -75.60
N CYS A 149 2.81 32.69 -74.88
CA CYS A 149 1.68 33.53 -75.33
C CYS A 149 2.09 34.99 -75.63
N LEU A 150 3.09 35.52 -74.91
CA LEU A 150 3.66 36.85 -75.14
C LEU A 150 4.55 36.89 -76.41
N SER A 151 5.16 35.76 -76.77
CA SER A 151 6.09 35.64 -77.91
C SER A 151 5.44 35.22 -79.24
N GLU A 152 4.21 34.71 -79.23
CA GLU A 152 3.48 34.29 -80.45
C GLU A 152 3.16 35.48 -81.37
N SER A 153 3.73 35.52 -82.57
CA SER A 153 3.61 36.62 -83.54
C SER A 153 2.29 36.66 -84.32
N GLU A 154 1.49 35.59 -84.30
CA GLU A 154 0.26 35.46 -85.12
C GLU A 154 -1.04 35.88 -84.41
N LEU A 155 -0.98 36.23 -83.12
CA LEU A 155 -2.17 36.63 -82.35
C LEU A 155 -2.42 38.14 -82.40
N ASP A 156 -3.65 38.53 -82.74
CA ASP A 156 -4.13 39.92 -82.59
C ASP A 156 -4.24 40.30 -81.10
N ILE A 157 -4.13 41.59 -80.78
CA ILE A 157 -4.10 42.14 -79.41
C ILE A 157 -5.34 41.71 -78.61
N SER A 158 -6.51 41.64 -79.27
CA SER A 158 -7.77 41.21 -78.68
C SER A 158 -7.74 39.73 -78.27
N GLN A 159 -7.20 38.86 -79.12
CA GLN A 159 -7.07 37.42 -78.91
C GLN A 159 -6.00 37.10 -77.87
N ARG A 160 -4.86 37.80 -77.88
CA ARG A 160 -3.81 37.67 -76.87
C ARG A 160 -4.32 38.07 -75.48
N ARG A 161 -5.13 39.14 -75.39
CA ARG A 161 -5.76 39.59 -74.14
C ARG A 161 -6.79 38.59 -73.61
N ALA A 162 -7.56 37.95 -74.48
CA ALA A 162 -8.49 36.89 -74.10
C ALA A 162 -7.75 35.64 -73.57
N LYS A 163 -6.66 35.22 -74.24
CA LYS A 163 -5.85 34.05 -73.86
C LYS A 163 -5.07 34.28 -72.55
N LEU A 164 -4.51 35.48 -72.35
CA LEU A 164 -3.95 35.91 -71.06
C LEU A 164 -5.01 35.96 -69.97
N GLY A 165 -6.22 36.47 -70.28
CA GLY A 165 -7.35 36.49 -69.36
C GLY A 165 -7.79 35.10 -68.90
N SER A 166 -7.76 34.10 -69.79
CA SER A 166 -8.06 32.70 -69.42
C SER A 166 -6.92 32.03 -68.64
N LEU A 167 -5.65 32.37 -68.91
CA LEU A 167 -4.51 31.81 -68.17
C LEU A 167 -4.39 32.39 -66.75
N LEU A 168 -4.89 33.61 -66.55
CA LEU A 168 -4.87 34.35 -65.28
C LEU A 168 -6.18 34.26 -64.48
N SER A 169 -7.16 33.47 -64.91
CA SER A 169 -8.42 33.31 -64.15
C SER A 169 -8.20 32.50 -62.87
N GLU A 170 -8.84 32.93 -61.76
CA GLU A 170 -8.69 32.34 -60.41
C GLU A 170 -9.03 30.84 -60.35
N SER A 171 -9.89 30.36 -61.23
CA SER A 171 -10.24 28.94 -61.39
C SER A 171 -9.05 28.06 -61.80
N ASN A 172 -8.05 28.63 -62.49
CA ASN A 172 -6.84 27.90 -62.87
C ASN A 172 -5.77 27.97 -61.79
N LEU A 173 -5.85 28.92 -60.86
CA LEU A 173 -4.92 29.10 -59.72
C LEU A 173 -5.40 28.39 -58.45
N THR A 174 -6.56 27.74 -58.48
CA THR A 174 -7.10 26.96 -57.38
C THR A 174 -6.78 25.48 -57.59
N TYR A 175 -5.88 24.96 -56.75
CA TYR A 175 -5.78 23.53 -56.51
C TYR A 175 -7.08 23.09 -55.81
N GLU A 176 -7.70 21.97 -56.22
CA GLU A 176 -8.79 21.35 -55.47
C GLU A 176 -8.25 20.94 -54.08
N GLY A 177 -8.34 21.88 -53.14
CA GLY A 177 -7.66 21.83 -51.85
C GLY A 177 -7.46 23.18 -51.18
N GLY A 178 -7.71 24.32 -51.86
CA GLY A 178 -7.77 25.64 -51.25
C GLY A 178 -6.40 26.26 -50.96
N ILE A 179 -6.12 27.39 -51.58
CA ILE A 179 -5.09 28.32 -51.11
C ILE A 179 -5.83 29.58 -50.71
N ALA A 180 -5.83 29.91 -49.42
CA ALA A 180 -5.81 31.31 -49.05
C ALA A 180 -4.34 31.72 -49.07
N LEU A 181 -4.00 32.71 -49.89
CA LEU A 181 -2.72 33.44 -49.80
C LEU A 181 -2.59 34.24 -48.49
N GLU A 182 -3.57 34.11 -47.59
CA GLU A 182 -3.44 34.29 -46.14
C GLU A 182 -3.32 32.91 -45.45
N MET A 183 -2.22 32.19 -45.70
CA MET A 183 -1.76 31.24 -44.68
C MET A 183 -0.78 32.01 -43.82
N ASP A 184 -1.22 32.33 -42.62
CA ASP A 184 -0.39 32.87 -41.56
C ASP A 184 0.74 31.87 -41.26
N TRP A 185 1.88 32.04 -41.92
CA TRP A 185 3.08 31.24 -41.69
C TRP A 185 3.62 31.39 -40.27
N SER A 186 3.14 32.37 -39.49
CA SER A 186 3.52 32.53 -38.09
C SER A 186 2.97 31.41 -37.19
N ALA A 187 1.95 30.66 -37.61
CA ALA A 187 1.50 29.46 -36.89
C ALA A 187 2.41 28.24 -37.13
N ALA A 188 3.12 28.18 -38.27
CA ALA A 188 4.02 27.08 -38.60
C ALA A 188 5.45 27.28 -38.05
N GLU A 189 5.86 28.53 -37.79
CA GLU A 189 7.14 28.83 -37.12
C GLU A 189 7.06 28.77 -35.58
N ASN A 190 5.87 28.88 -34.98
CA ASN A 190 5.70 29.04 -33.53
C ASN A 190 5.34 27.77 -32.74
N ASP A 191 5.26 26.60 -33.36
CA ASP A 191 5.22 25.34 -32.59
C ASP A 191 6.48 24.53 -32.91
N PRO A 192 7.66 24.92 -32.36
CA PRO A 192 8.66 23.90 -32.11
C PRO A 192 7.96 22.97 -31.12
N MET A 193 7.42 21.85 -31.62
CA MET A 193 6.97 20.75 -30.77
C MET A 193 8.18 20.40 -29.91
N ASP A 194 8.25 21.03 -28.75
CA ASP A 194 9.40 21.05 -27.89
C ASP A 194 9.44 19.64 -27.34
N ILE A 195 10.36 18.82 -27.83
CA ILE A 195 10.58 17.49 -27.27
C ILE A 195 11.29 17.71 -25.94
N ASN A 196 10.52 18.15 -24.94
CA ASN A 196 10.96 18.28 -23.57
C ASN A 196 10.98 16.87 -22.97
N ILE A 197 12.05 16.14 -23.25
CA ILE A 197 12.35 14.90 -22.53
C ILE A 197 13.10 15.30 -21.27
N GLN A 198 12.34 15.57 -20.21
CA GLN A 198 12.89 15.56 -18.88
C GLN A 198 13.10 14.12 -18.43
N VAL A 199 14.29 13.58 -18.66
CA VAL A 199 14.80 12.48 -17.83
C VAL A 199 15.44 13.12 -16.60
N GLN A 200 14.63 13.39 -15.59
CA GLN A 200 15.18 13.54 -14.25
C GLN A 200 15.39 12.14 -13.68
N MET A 201 16.65 11.77 -13.45
CA MET A 201 16.96 10.81 -12.39
C MET A 201 16.74 11.56 -11.07
N THR A 202 15.54 11.46 -10.52
CA THR A 202 15.15 12.21 -9.32
C THR A 202 15.79 11.62 -8.07
N GLU A 203 15.87 12.43 -7.00
CA GLU A 203 16.04 11.97 -5.61
C GLU A 203 15.11 10.79 -5.25
N ASP A 204 14.01 10.61 -5.99
CA ASP A 204 13.08 9.50 -5.85
C ASP A 204 13.73 8.15 -6.15
N VAL A 205 14.65 8.02 -7.11
CA VAL A 205 15.32 6.74 -7.36
C VAL A 205 16.24 6.38 -6.20
N GLN A 206 16.97 7.35 -5.64
CA GLN A 206 17.73 7.13 -4.40
C GLN A 206 16.81 6.79 -3.23
N THR A 207 15.68 7.46 -3.09
CA THR A 207 14.71 7.22 -2.00
C THR A 207 14.04 5.86 -2.14
N VAL A 208 13.64 5.46 -3.34
CA VAL A 208 13.12 4.13 -3.67
C VAL A 208 14.20 3.08 -3.45
N LEU A 209 15.44 3.32 -3.84
CA LEU A 209 16.57 2.42 -3.62
C LEU A 209 16.91 2.27 -2.12
N TYR A 210 16.93 3.37 -1.37
CA TYR A 210 17.09 3.36 0.09
C TYR A 210 15.92 2.65 0.76
N THR A 211 14.69 2.83 0.27
CA THR A 211 13.49 2.17 0.79
C THR A 211 13.51 0.68 0.48
N LEU A 212 13.89 0.27 -0.73
CA LEU A 212 14.06 -1.13 -1.13
C LEU A 212 15.21 -1.80 -0.39
N LEU A 213 16.34 -1.10 -0.20
CA LEU A 213 17.44 -1.55 0.65
C LEU A 213 16.95 -1.74 2.08
N LYS A 214 16.27 -0.74 2.65
CA LYS A 214 15.66 -0.83 3.98
C LYS A 214 14.72 -2.03 4.05
N GLN A 215 13.84 -2.21 3.06
CA GLN A 215 12.87 -3.32 3.00
C GLN A 215 13.53 -4.70 2.96
N ASN A 216 14.69 -4.82 2.30
CA ASN A 216 15.39 -6.08 2.08
C ASN A 216 16.56 -6.31 3.06
N MET A 217 16.95 -5.31 3.85
CA MET A 217 17.93 -5.45 4.92
C MET A 217 17.32 -6.21 6.11
N MET A 218 17.62 -7.51 6.18
CA MET A 218 17.34 -8.35 7.36
C MET A 218 18.64 -8.54 8.13
N ILE A 219 18.84 -7.74 9.18
CA ILE A 219 20.09 -7.80 9.96
C ILE A 219 19.95 -8.75 11.15
N ARG A 220 18.73 -9.06 11.63
CA ARG A 220 18.49 -10.06 12.67
C ARG A 220 17.13 -10.77 12.50
N GLN A 221 17.12 -12.10 12.60
CA GLN A 221 15.90 -12.93 12.62
C GLN A 221 15.29 -13.11 14.03
N ASN A 222 15.79 -12.39 15.04
CA ASN A 222 15.29 -12.52 16.40
C ASN A 222 14.26 -11.43 16.71
N GLY A 223 12.99 -11.85 16.72
CA GLY A 223 11.86 -11.01 17.07
C GLY A 223 10.87 -10.87 15.91
N ALA A 224 9.59 -11.05 16.19
CA ALA A 224 8.51 -10.86 15.23
C ALA A 224 7.57 -9.77 15.75
N ILE A 225 7.17 -8.87 14.86
CA ILE A 225 6.13 -7.88 15.10
C ILE A 225 4.90 -8.25 14.30
N ASN A 226 3.76 -8.30 14.99
CA ASN A 226 2.49 -8.67 14.40
C ASN A 226 1.48 -7.56 14.67
N ILE A 227 0.79 -7.11 13.63
CA ILE A 227 -0.40 -6.29 13.79
C ILE A 227 -1.51 -7.22 14.30
N THR A 228 -2.09 -6.88 15.44
CA THR A 228 -3.13 -7.70 16.07
C THR A 228 -4.53 -7.19 15.73
N GLU A 229 -4.68 -5.89 15.57
CA GLU A 229 -5.97 -5.25 15.32
C GLU A 229 -5.74 -3.89 14.64
N ALA A 230 -6.63 -3.52 13.73
CA ALA A 230 -6.66 -2.21 13.09
C ALA A 230 -8.11 -1.70 13.12
N GLU A 231 -8.39 -0.74 13.99
CA GLU A 231 -9.72 -0.16 14.20
C GLU A 231 -9.79 1.20 13.50
N ILE A 232 -10.82 1.41 12.69
CA ILE A 232 -11.04 2.69 12.00
C ILE A 232 -11.96 3.54 12.86
N ASN A 233 -11.51 4.74 13.15
CA ASN A 233 -12.22 5.74 13.94
C ASN A 233 -12.26 7.06 13.17
N ASP A 234 -12.99 8.04 13.71
CA ASP A 234 -13.08 9.36 13.11
C ASP A 234 -12.96 10.48 14.15
N VAL A 235 -12.27 11.56 13.76
CA VAL A 235 -12.26 12.83 14.48
C VAL A 235 -12.65 13.91 13.47
N ASP A 236 -13.64 14.73 13.81
CA ASP A 236 -14.11 15.83 12.95
C ASP A 236 -14.43 15.40 11.49
N ASP A 237 -15.07 14.25 11.33
CA ASP A 237 -15.43 13.62 10.04
C ASP A 237 -14.25 13.22 9.15
N LYS A 238 -13.02 13.17 9.69
CA LYS A 238 -11.85 12.59 9.04
C LYS A 238 -11.53 11.20 9.60
N PRO A 239 -11.26 10.19 8.74
CA PRO A 239 -10.85 8.87 9.20
C PRO A 239 -9.44 8.89 9.79
N TYR A 240 -9.25 8.13 10.87
CA TYR A 240 -7.94 7.70 11.34
C TYR A 240 -8.01 6.23 11.73
N VAL A 241 -6.87 5.53 11.70
CA VAL A 241 -6.79 4.13 12.11
C VAL A 241 -5.97 4.01 13.39
N GLU A 242 -6.51 3.28 14.36
CA GLU A 242 -5.79 2.83 15.53
C GLU A 242 -5.29 1.40 15.31
N VAL A 243 -3.97 1.24 15.26
CA VAL A 243 -3.32 -0.05 15.04
C VAL A 243 -2.75 -0.56 16.36
N LYS A 244 -3.23 -1.71 16.80
CA LYS A 244 -2.66 -2.47 17.92
C LYS A 244 -1.71 -3.51 17.37
N TRP A 245 -0.58 -3.68 18.03
CA TRP A 245 0.47 -4.57 17.58
C TRP A 245 1.16 -5.24 18.77
N SER A 246 1.73 -6.42 18.51
CA SER A 246 2.46 -7.21 19.49
C SER A 246 3.84 -7.58 18.96
N MET A 247 4.80 -7.67 19.87
CA MET A 247 6.16 -8.13 19.63
C MET A 247 6.41 -9.38 20.44
N ASN A 248 7.02 -10.38 19.83
CA ASN A 248 7.42 -11.61 20.51
C ASN A 248 8.86 -12.00 20.13
N ALA A 249 9.51 -12.79 20.99
CA ALA A 249 10.81 -13.44 20.72
C ALA A 249 12.03 -12.51 20.54
N PHE A 250 12.01 -11.31 21.12
CA PHE A 250 13.15 -10.38 21.08
C PHE A 250 14.24 -10.76 22.10
N SER A 251 15.49 -10.74 21.65
CA SER A 251 16.67 -11.05 22.48
C SER A 251 16.91 -9.97 23.56
N ARG A 252 17.62 -10.32 24.65
CA ARG A 252 17.94 -9.37 25.74
C ARG A 252 18.74 -8.15 25.30
N GLU A 253 19.40 -8.22 24.14
CA GLU A 253 20.21 -7.15 23.54
C GLU A 253 19.35 -6.07 22.85
N CYS A 254 18.08 -6.35 22.57
CA CYS A 254 17.13 -5.38 22.02
C CYS A 254 16.38 -4.58 23.12
N ARG A 255 16.82 -4.69 24.37
CA ARG A 255 16.12 -4.15 25.56
C ARG A 255 16.53 -2.74 25.96
N ASP A 256 17.49 -2.15 25.26
CA ASP A 256 17.85 -0.76 25.50
C ASP A 256 16.73 0.18 25.03
N ASP A 257 16.64 1.36 25.63
CA ASP A 257 15.61 2.41 25.44
C ASP A 257 15.61 3.05 24.03
N THR A 258 16.00 2.31 22.99
CA THR A 258 16.27 2.83 21.64
C THR A 258 15.53 2.07 20.54
N CYS A 259 14.65 1.12 20.88
CA CYS A 259 13.83 0.43 19.91
C CYS A 259 12.69 1.33 19.41
N MET A 260 12.61 1.47 18.09
CA MET A 260 11.61 2.24 17.36
C MET A 260 10.79 1.28 16.49
N VAL A 261 9.57 1.68 16.17
CA VAL A 261 8.71 0.97 15.24
C VAL A 261 8.37 1.88 14.09
N ASP A 262 8.73 1.42 12.89
CA ASP A 262 8.37 2.07 11.64
C ASP A 262 7.02 1.51 11.18
N VAL A 263 6.07 2.42 10.96
CA VAL A 263 4.77 2.11 10.38
C VAL A 263 4.73 2.67 8.99
N GLU A 264 4.55 1.80 8.00
CA GLU A 264 4.48 2.17 6.60
C GLU A 264 3.06 1.96 6.08
N MET A 265 2.59 2.91 5.27
CA MET A 265 1.25 2.91 4.70
C MET A 265 1.31 3.24 3.21
N THR A 266 0.38 2.68 2.44
CA THR A 266 0.18 3.03 1.04
C THR A 266 -1.30 2.98 0.67
N LYS A 267 -1.70 3.80 -0.31
CA LYS A 267 -3.07 3.87 -0.86
C LYS A 267 -3.15 2.97 -2.09
N GLN A 268 -4.18 2.14 -2.18
CA GLN A 268 -4.40 1.28 -3.35
C GLN A 268 -4.89 2.11 -4.53
N THR A 269 -4.18 2.09 -5.68
CA THR A 269 -4.51 2.91 -6.86
C THR A 269 -5.03 2.13 -8.07
N TRP A 270 -5.03 0.79 -8.05
CA TRP A 270 -5.52 -0.03 -9.17
C TRP A 270 -7.01 -0.38 -9.08
N SER A 271 -7.66 -0.50 -10.24
CA SER A 271 -9.06 -0.93 -10.40
C SER A 271 -9.31 -2.30 -9.76
N GLN A 272 -10.44 -2.38 -9.06
CA GLN A 272 -10.72 -3.28 -7.93
C GLN A 272 -10.65 -4.79 -8.20
N PRO A 273 -10.12 -5.56 -7.23
CA PRO A 273 -10.73 -6.82 -6.80
C PRO A 273 -11.96 -6.53 -5.94
N GLU A 274 -13.05 -7.26 -6.13
CA GLU A 274 -14.32 -7.05 -5.40
C GLU A 274 -14.26 -7.43 -3.89
N SER A 275 -13.16 -8.02 -3.42
CA SER A 275 -13.02 -8.50 -2.02
C SER A 275 -11.66 -8.15 -1.39
N LEU A 276 -11.66 -7.93 -0.05
CA LEU A 276 -10.45 -7.74 0.77
C LEU A 276 -9.49 -8.93 0.70
N GLU A 277 -10.03 -10.15 0.61
CA GLU A 277 -9.23 -11.38 0.42
C GLU A 277 -8.53 -11.39 -0.94
N GLY A 278 -9.22 -10.94 -2.01
CA GLY A 278 -8.61 -10.79 -3.34
C GLY A 278 -7.49 -9.77 -3.38
N VAL A 279 -7.58 -8.70 -2.57
CA VAL A 279 -6.48 -7.73 -2.38
C VAL A 279 -5.28 -8.39 -1.71
N GLN A 280 -5.47 -9.22 -0.68
CA GLN A 280 -4.37 -9.94 0.00
C GLN A 280 -3.68 -10.97 -0.90
N GLU A 281 -4.43 -11.69 -1.75
CA GLU A 281 -3.85 -12.65 -2.69
C GLU A 281 -3.09 -11.99 -3.85
N LEU A 282 -3.64 -10.93 -4.45
CA LEU A 282 -2.99 -10.18 -5.53
C LEU A 282 -1.75 -9.41 -5.06
N THR A 283 -1.73 -8.96 -3.80
CA THR A 283 -0.59 -8.25 -3.23
C THR A 283 0.57 -9.19 -2.91
N ARG A 284 0.34 -10.47 -2.54
CA ARG A 284 1.40 -11.39 -2.08
C ARG A 284 2.61 -11.52 -3.03
N GLY A 285 2.45 -11.31 -4.32
CA GLY A 285 3.53 -11.29 -5.33
C GLY A 285 4.04 -9.91 -5.77
N ARG A 286 3.39 -8.81 -5.35
CA ARG A 286 3.69 -7.42 -5.77
C ARG A 286 3.93 -6.43 -4.61
N LEU A 287 3.84 -6.88 -3.35
CA LEU A 287 4.04 -6.05 -2.14
C LEU A 287 5.38 -5.30 -2.11
N GLU A 288 6.42 -5.88 -2.73
CA GLU A 288 7.78 -5.32 -2.78
C GLU A 288 7.89 -4.08 -3.69
N PHE A 289 6.93 -3.85 -4.60
CA PHE A 289 6.95 -2.78 -5.60
C PHE A 289 5.93 -1.66 -5.33
N LEU A 290 5.18 -1.74 -4.23
CA LEU A 290 4.26 -0.68 -3.82
C LEU A 290 5.04 0.53 -3.28
N ASP A 291 4.55 1.74 -3.56
CA ASP A 291 5.09 2.98 -3.01
C ASP A 291 4.70 3.11 -1.53
N TRP A 292 5.51 2.50 -0.66
CA TRP A 292 5.33 2.52 0.79
C TRP A 292 5.88 3.81 1.38
N LYS A 293 5.02 4.58 2.05
CA LYS A 293 5.41 5.82 2.74
C LYS A 293 5.48 5.56 4.25
N LEU A 294 6.50 6.15 4.90
CA LEU A 294 6.65 6.07 6.36
C LEU A 294 5.59 6.95 7.02
N ALA A 295 4.48 6.37 7.45
CA ALA A 295 3.37 7.09 8.06
C ALA A 295 3.66 7.52 9.50
N LYS A 296 4.40 6.71 10.27
CA LYS A 296 4.73 7.04 11.66
C LYS A 296 5.96 6.29 12.15
N LYS A 297 6.71 6.90 13.07
CA LYS A 297 7.81 6.25 13.80
C LYS A 297 7.56 6.36 15.31
N VAL A 298 7.36 5.22 15.96
CA VAL A 298 6.96 5.15 17.38
C VAL A 298 8.11 4.68 18.25
N ALA A 299 8.46 5.41 19.30
CA ALA A 299 9.44 4.98 20.29
C ALA A 299 8.79 4.04 21.32
N ILE A 300 9.48 2.95 21.67
CA ILE A 300 9.03 2.06 22.75
C ILE A 300 9.50 2.64 24.09
N GLU A 301 8.59 3.27 24.84
CA GLU A 301 8.91 3.88 26.13
C GLU A 301 9.27 2.83 27.19
N GLY A 302 10.46 2.97 27.79
CA GLY A 302 10.96 2.13 28.87
C GLY A 302 11.53 0.77 28.44
N GLY A 303 11.78 0.57 27.14
CA GLY A 303 12.47 -0.60 26.60
C GLY A 303 11.68 -1.92 26.70
N ILE A 304 12.14 -2.95 25.99
CA ILE A 304 11.48 -4.27 25.97
C ILE A 304 11.83 -5.03 27.26
N LYS A 305 11.19 -4.70 28.40
CA LYS A 305 11.48 -5.32 29.70
C LYS A 305 11.03 -6.80 29.79
N LYS A 306 10.05 -7.21 28.98
CA LYS A 306 9.46 -8.58 28.95
C LYS A 306 9.76 -9.29 27.62
N GLN A 307 9.50 -10.61 27.53
CA GLN A 307 9.66 -11.36 26.26
C GLN A 307 8.63 -10.97 25.19
N SER A 308 7.56 -10.29 25.59
CA SER A 308 6.54 -9.73 24.72
C SER A 308 6.22 -8.29 25.09
N TYR A 309 5.88 -7.48 24.09
CA TYR A 309 5.45 -6.08 24.22
C TYR A 309 4.23 -5.84 23.34
N ASN A 310 3.25 -5.11 23.86
CA ASN A 310 2.08 -4.69 23.08
C ASN A 310 2.06 -3.17 23.01
N GLY A 311 1.81 -2.62 21.83
CA GLY A 311 1.69 -1.19 21.61
C GLY A 311 0.43 -0.84 20.86
N ARG A 312 0.10 0.45 20.87
CA ARG A 312 -0.94 1.08 20.04
C ARG A 312 -0.36 2.29 19.33
N VAL A 313 -0.82 2.56 18.13
CA VAL A 313 -0.44 3.77 17.36
C VAL A 313 -1.66 4.26 16.58
N THR A 314 -1.85 5.58 16.57
CA THR A 314 -2.86 6.25 15.73
C THR A 314 -2.20 6.82 14.49
N ILE A 315 -2.83 6.59 13.33
CA ILE A 315 -2.32 6.99 12.01
C ILE A 315 -3.49 7.65 11.26
N GLY A 316 -3.23 8.78 10.60
CA GLY A 316 -4.26 9.55 9.88
C GLY A 316 -4.65 10.88 10.54
N ASP A 317 -4.06 11.21 11.69
CA ASP A 317 -4.21 12.48 12.41
C ASP A 317 -3.21 13.56 11.96
N GLU A 318 -2.21 13.20 11.17
CA GLU A 318 -1.12 14.07 10.72
C GLU A 318 -1.42 14.67 9.34
N LYS A 319 -1.10 15.97 9.15
CA LYS A 319 -1.41 16.73 7.91
C LYS A 319 -0.88 16.09 6.62
N GLU A 320 0.22 15.34 6.68
CA GLU A 320 0.84 14.69 5.50
C GLU A 320 0.24 13.31 5.19
N TYR A 321 -0.53 12.73 6.12
CA TYR A 321 -1.08 11.37 6.01
C TYR A 321 -2.59 11.34 6.29
N GLU A 322 -3.29 12.45 6.04
CA GLU A 322 -4.74 12.51 6.16
C GLU A 322 -5.38 11.42 5.30
N MET A 323 -6.25 10.63 5.92
CA MET A 323 -6.94 9.55 5.24
C MET A 323 -8.24 10.09 4.63
N GLU A 324 -8.68 9.47 3.54
CA GLU A 324 -9.93 9.77 2.87
C GLU A 324 -10.92 8.64 3.09
N TRP A 325 -12.22 8.95 3.07
CA TRP A 325 -13.27 7.93 3.10
C TRP A 325 -13.44 7.25 1.73
N ASN A 326 -13.90 6.01 1.76
CA ASN A 326 -14.11 5.09 0.64
C ASN A 326 -12.85 4.59 -0.07
N GLU A 327 -11.71 4.66 0.61
CA GLU A 327 -10.42 4.26 0.06
C GLU A 327 -9.89 3.00 0.75
N THR A 328 -9.06 2.24 0.04
CA THR A 328 -8.39 1.06 0.62
C THR A 328 -6.95 1.39 0.91
N TYR A 329 -6.55 1.17 2.16
CA TYR A 329 -5.19 1.38 2.64
C TYR A 329 -4.57 0.05 3.04
N LEU A 330 -3.26 -0.03 2.82
CA LEU A 330 -2.41 -1.15 3.21
C LEU A 330 -1.43 -0.65 4.26
N ILE A 331 -1.31 -1.36 5.38
CA ILE A 331 -0.36 -1.04 6.45
C ILE A 331 0.52 -2.24 6.75
N ARG A 332 1.80 -1.95 7.04
CA ARG A 332 2.76 -2.91 7.58
C ARG A 332 3.67 -2.24 8.60
N MET A 333 4.23 -3.03 9.51
CA MET A 333 5.08 -2.52 10.59
C MET A 333 6.36 -3.32 10.71
N ARG A 334 7.43 -2.68 11.16
CA ARG A 334 8.68 -3.36 11.56
C ARG A 334 9.35 -2.62 12.71
N ALA A 335 10.11 -3.34 13.53
CA ALA A 335 10.93 -2.71 14.54
C ALA A 335 12.36 -2.48 14.03
N CYS A 336 12.96 -1.37 14.49
CA CYS A 336 14.33 -0.99 14.23
C CYS A 336 14.93 -0.33 15.48
N ASP A 337 16.23 -0.06 15.47
CA ASP A 337 16.85 0.82 16.45
C ASP A 337 16.85 2.28 15.99
N ARG A 338 17.10 3.20 16.92
CA ARG A 338 17.22 4.65 16.64
C ARG A 338 18.25 4.98 15.57
N LYS A 339 19.30 4.17 15.42
CA LYS A 339 20.36 4.36 14.42
C LYS A 339 20.10 3.59 13.12
N CYS A 340 18.97 2.89 12.99
CA CYS A 340 18.61 2.14 11.79
C CYS A 340 19.64 1.07 11.39
N THR A 341 20.39 0.55 12.36
CA THR A 341 21.43 -0.48 12.20
C THR A 341 20.89 -1.89 12.17
N TRP A 342 19.66 -2.13 12.63
CA TRP A 342 18.96 -3.40 12.42
C TRP A 342 17.47 -3.21 12.18
N TYR A 343 16.87 -4.20 11.52
CA TYR A 343 15.43 -4.29 11.27
C TYR A 343 14.95 -5.71 11.53
N THR A 344 13.72 -5.84 12.03
CA THR A 344 12.98 -7.10 11.98
C THR A 344 12.38 -7.31 10.58
N PRO A 345 11.93 -8.54 10.28
CA PRO A 345 10.94 -8.72 9.22
C PRO A 345 9.75 -7.77 9.43
N TYR A 346 9.11 -7.37 8.32
CA TYR A 346 7.81 -6.73 8.41
C TYR A 346 6.76 -7.69 8.97
N SER A 347 5.77 -7.13 9.65
CA SER A 347 4.53 -7.80 9.95
C SER A 347 3.83 -8.23 8.67
N GLU A 348 2.85 -9.13 8.82
CA GLU A 348 1.87 -9.33 7.75
C GLU A 348 1.20 -8.00 7.39
N THR A 349 0.94 -7.81 6.10
CA THR A 349 0.27 -6.62 5.59
C THR A 349 -1.21 -6.69 5.91
N VAL A 350 -1.72 -5.65 6.56
CA VAL A 350 -3.14 -5.52 6.86
C VAL A 350 -3.77 -4.55 5.87
N ALA A 351 -4.78 -5.01 5.15
CA ALA A 351 -5.61 -4.19 4.28
C ALA A 351 -6.90 -3.80 5.01
N PHE A 352 -7.29 -2.54 4.93
CA PHE A 352 -8.58 -2.09 5.45
C PHE A 352 -9.15 -0.99 4.56
N LYS A 353 -10.47 -0.89 4.58
CA LYS A 353 -11.21 0.09 3.80
C LYS A 353 -11.80 1.13 4.74
N THR A 354 -11.52 2.40 4.48
CA THR A 354 -12.13 3.50 5.23
C THR A 354 -13.58 3.64 4.77
N ILE A 355 -14.53 3.18 5.59
CA ILE A 355 -15.97 3.36 5.30
C ILE A 355 -16.50 4.42 6.26
N PRO A 356 -17.09 5.52 5.77
CA PRO A 356 -17.56 6.59 6.63
C PRO A 356 -18.57 6.04 7.64
N PRO A 357 -18.40 6.31 8.94
CA PRO A 357 -19.33 5.85 9.95
C PRO A 357 -20.68 6.52 9.72
N ILE A 358 -21.74 5.72 9.76
CA ILE A 358 -23.09 6.25 9.72
C ILE A 358 -23.39 6.86 11.08
N LYS A 359 -23.36 8.20 11.17
CA LYS A 359 -23.81 8.93 12.36
C LYS A 359 -25.29 9.24 12.27
N PHE A 360 -26.06 8.79 13.26
CA PHE A 360 -27.45 9.21 13.42
C PHE A 360 -27.49 10.46 14.30
N HIS A 361 -27.73 11.63 13.71
CA HIS A 361 -28.02 12.86 14.48
C HIS A 361 -29.43 12.81 15.14
N SER A 362 -29.65 11.77 15.95
CA SER A 362 -30.90 11.44 16.59
C SER A 362 -30.96 12.05 17.98
N SER A 363 -32.11 12.63 18.33
CA SER A 363 -32.41 13.05 19.70
C SER A 363 -33.18 11.97 20.49
N ILE A 364 -33.33 10.77 19.90
CA ILE A 364 -34.12 9.66 20.45
C ILE A 364 -33.21 8.52 20.93
N LEU A 365 -32.12 8.26 20.21
CA LEU A 365 -31.24 7.13 20.44
C LEU A 365 -30.18 7.47 21.49
N THR A 366 -29.85 6.47 22.30
CA THR A 366 -28.60 6.40 23.07
C THR A 366 -27.49 5.79 22.21
N THR A 367 -26.24 5.93 22.65
CA THR A 367 -25.07 5.39 21.93
C THR A 367 -25.15 3.86 21.76
N GLU A 368 -25.62 3.13 22.77
CA GLU A 368 -25.78 1.68 22.69
C GLU A 368 -26.87 1.26 21.70
N GLU A 369 -27.96 2.01 21.62
CA GLU A 369 -29.04 1.74 20.67
C GLU A 369 -28.67 2.11 19.25
N GLU A 370 -27.84 3.13 19.07
CA GLU A 370 -27.26 3.48 17.78
C GLU A 370 -26.39 2.33 17.25
N ALA A 371 -25.52 1.78 18.10
CA ALA A 371 -24.73 0.60 17.76
C ALA A 371 -25.60 -0.63 17.44
N ALA A 372 -26.64 -0.89 18.23
CA ALA A 372 -27.58 -1.98 17.97
C ALA A 372 -28.33 -1.78 16.63
N LEU A 373 -28.75 -0.54 16.34
CA LEU A 373 -29.43 -0.20 15.10
C LEU A 373 -28.51 -0.33 13.88
N LEU A 374 -27.24 0.07 13.99
CA LEU A 374 -26.23 -0.15 12.95
C LEU A 374 -26.11 -1.63 12.58
N SER A 375 -26.11 -2.53 13.57
CA SER A 375 -26.09 -3.99 13.32
C SER A 375 -27.32 -4.51 12.56
N PHE A 376 -28.43 -3.76 12.58
CA PHE A 376 -29.66 -4.16 11.91
C PHE A 376 -29.73 -3.70 10.45
N ILE A 377 -28.97 -2.67 10.11
CA ILE A 377 -29.02 -1.99 8.81
C ILE A 377 -28.16 -2.74 7.77
N PRO A 378 -28.59 -2.80 6.49
CA PRO A 378 -27.78 -3.39 5.43
C PRO A 378 -26.42 -2.70 5.25
N GLU A 379 -25.34 -3.48 5.12
CA GLU A 379 -23.94 -3.01 4.97
C GLU A 379 -23.70 -2.06 3.78
N ARG A 380 -24.58 -2.10 2.78
CA ARG A 380 -24.48 -1.24 1.58
C ARG A 380 -24.87 0.23 1.83
N LEU A 381 -25.39 0.56 3.00
CA LEU A 381 -25.74 1.95 3.35
C LEU A 381 -24.50 2.66 3.87
N THR A 382 -24.08 3.71 3.17
CA THR A 382 -22.85 4.46 3.49
C THR A 382 -23.13 5.84 4.08
N LYS A 383 -24.39 6.31 4.01
CA LYS A 383 -24.78 7.64 4.50
C LYS A 383 -26.26 7.66 4.89
N VAL A 384 -26.56 8.36 5.97
CA VAL A 384 -27.94 8.63 6.42
C VAL A 384 -28.14 10.14 6.50
N SER A 385 -29.33 10.61 6.11
CA SER A 385 -29.74 12.01 6.27
C SER A 385 -31.11 12.10 6.90
N LEU A 386 -31.31 13.09 7.78
CA LEU A 386 -32.59 13.30 8.45
C LEU A 386 -33.60 13.96 7.49
N LEU A 387 -34.53 13.16 6.97
CA LEU A 387 -35.60 13.64 6.07
C LEU A 387 -36.75 14.32 6.83
N TYR A 388 -37.20 13.69 7.92
CA TYR A 388 -38.38 14.09 8.67
C TYR A 388 -38.21 13.85 10.18
N ARG A 389 -38.66 14.82 11.00
CA ARG A 389 -38.76 14.71 12.45
C ARG A 389 -40.13 15.23 12.89
N ALA A 390 -40.96 14.38 13.47
CA ALA A 390 -42.34 14.73 13.81
C ALA A 390 -42.45 15.91 14.80
N SER A 391 -41.55 16.02 15.77
CA SER A 391 -41.53 17.15 16.71
C SER A 391 -41.17 18.49 16.06
N ARG A 392 -40.50 18.50 14.90
CA ARG A 392 -40.17 19.72 14.14
C ARG A 392 -41.17 20.01 13.03
N HIS A 393 -41.59 18.98 12.31
CA HIS A 393 -42.40 19.10 11.10
C HIS A 393 -43.89 18.79 11.34
N GLY A 394 -44.27 18.38 12.55
CA GLY A 394 -45.62 18.01 12.94
C GLY A 394 -45.99 16.56 12.60
N PHE A 395 -46.85 15.95 13.41
CA PHE A 395 -47.20 14.51 13.39
C PHE A 395 -48.23 14.08 12.33
N LYS A 396 -48.69 14.98 11.44
CA LYS A 396 -49.69 14.64 10.43
C LYS A 396 -49.06 13.81 9.29
N ALA A 397 -49.80 12.82 8.78
CA ALA A 397 -49.39 11.96 7.64
C ALA A 397 -48.84 12.76 6.44
N ARG A 398 -49.53 13.82 6.04
CA ARG A 398 -49.10 14.71 4.95
C ARG A 398 -47.69 15.29 5.15
N ASN A 399 -47.31 15.57 6.41
CA ASN A 399 -46.01 16.17 6.74
C ASN A 399 -44.88 15.14 6.57
N PHE A 400 -45.16 13.86 6.85
CA PHE A 400 -44.25 12.76 6.54
C PHE A 400 -44.10 12.59 5.03
N HIS A 401 -45.21 12.40 4.31
CA HIS A 401 -45.20 12.14 2.86
C HIS A 401 -44.54 13.27 2.05
N SER A 402 -44.83 14.54 2.38
CA SER A 402 -44.18 15.69 1.73
C SER A 402 -42.66 15.74 1.89
N LYS A 403 -42.09 15.05 2.87
CA LYS A 403 -40.64 15.01 3.12
C LYS A 403 -39.99 13.70 2.68
N CYS A 404 -40.69 12.58 2.79
CA CYS A 404 -40.13 11.24 2.63
C CYS A 404 -40.49 10.56 1.30
N ASP A 405 -41.53 11.00 0.60
CA ASP A 405 -41.91 10.40 -0.68
C ASP A 405 -40.80 10.57 -1.73
N GLY A 406 -40.51 9.49 -2.47
CA GLY A 406 -39.51 9.47 -3.53
C GLY A 406 -38.05 9.61 -3.06
N LYS A 407 -37.75 9.52 -1.76
CA LYS A 407 -36.39 9.74 -1.22
C LYS A 407 -35.50 8.49 -1.13
N GLY A 408 -35.99 7.33 -1.60
CA GLY A 408 -35.25 6.06 -1.58
C GLY A 408 -35.40 5.28 -0.27
N PRO A 409 -34.45 4.38 0.04
CA PRO A 409 -34.46 3.60 1.27
C PRO A 409 -34.57 4.49 2.51
N THR A 410 -35.48 4.14 3.42
CA THR A 410 -35.81 4.98 4.57
C THR A 410 -35.83 4.16 5.85
N LEU A 411 -35.20 4.71 6.90
CA LEU A 411 -35.26 4.22 8.27
C LEU A 411 -36.20 5.10 9.09
N LEU A 412 -37.23 4.49 9.68
CA LEU A 412 -38.15 5.14 10.60
C LEU A 412 -37.75 4.84 12.04
N LEU A 413 -37.66 5.89 12.87
CA LEU A 413 -37.45 5.80 14.31
C LEU A 413 -38.62 6.44 15.05
N VAL A 414 -39.16 5.70 16.03
CA VAL A 414 -40.31 6.11 16.83
C VAL A 414 -39.93 6.03 18.31
N LEU A 415 -40.10 7.15 19.01
CA LEU A 415 -40.11 7.21 20.46
C LEU A 415 -41.56 7.26 20.94
N SER A 416 -41.98 6.25 21.68
CA SER A 416 -43.23 6.33 22.44
C SER A 416 -42.93 6.95 23.80
N GLU A 417 -43.11 8.27 23.92
CA GLU A 417 -42.79 9.01 25.15
C GLU A 417 -43.51 8.45 26.38
N LYS A 418 -44.81 8.11 26.24
CA LYS A 418 -45.62 7.54 27.32
C LYS A 418 -45.04 6.24 27.90
N TYR A 419 -44.47 5.39 27.04
CA TYR A 419 -43.97 4.07 27.43
C TYR A 419 -42.44 3.98 27.45
N GLY A 420 -41.73 5.04 27.08
CA GLY A 420 -40.27 5.04 26.93
C GLY A 420 -39.76 3.98 25.96
N HIS A 421 -40.54 3.58 24.95
CA HIS A 421 -40.14 2.57 23.97
C HIS A 421 -39.53 3.21 22.73
N VAL A 422 -38.49 2.59 22.19
CA VAL A 422 -37.85 2.98 20.94
C VAL A 422 -37.95 1.82 19.97
N PHE A 423 -38.64 2.03 18.86
CA PHE A 423 -38.88 1.03 17.83
C PHE A 423 -38.99 1.70 16.47
N GLY A 424 -39.10 0.90 15.42
CA GLY A 424 -39.14 1.46 14.08
C GLY A 424 -39.23 0.41 12.98
N GLY A 425 -38.96 0.87 11.76
CA GLY A 425 -38.93 0.03 10.58
C GLY A 425 -38.02 0.57 9.50
N TYR A 426 -37.60 -0.31 8.61
CA TYR A 426 -36.75 0.00 7.47
C TYR A 426 -37.41 -0.55 6.20
N THR A 427 -37.32 0.23 5.13
CA THR A 427 -37.75 -0.13 3.77
C THR A 427 -36.67 0.28 2.77
N GLU A 428 -36.43 -0.54 1.77
CA GLU A 428 -35.62 -0.19 0.59
C GLU A 428 -36.45 0.54 -0.47
N VAL A 429 -37.76 0.35 -0.45
CA VAL A 429 -38.68 0.94 -1.41
C VAL A 429 -38.98 2.40 -1.04
N PRO A 430 -38.88 3.35 -1.99
CA PRO A 430 -39.21 4.75 -1.76
C PRO A 430 -40.69 4.94 -1.48
N TRP A 431 -41.02 5.71 -0.43
CA TRP A 431 -42.41 6.06 -0.09
C TRP A 431 -43.14 6.76 -1.24
N ALA A 432 -44.46 6.61 -1.25
CA ALA A 432 -45.35 7.25 -2.21
C ALA A 432 -46.72 7.50 -1.56
N SER A 433 -47.58 8.23 -2.27
CA SER A 433 -48.90 8.67 -1.80
C SER A 433 -50.08 8.07 -2.60
N HIS A 434 -49.86 6.99 -3.36
CA HIS A 434 -50.84 6.43 -4.30
C HIS A 434 -51.74 5.33 -3.73
N GLY A 435 -51.72 5.08 -2.41
CA GLY A 435 -52.67 4.19 -1.75
C GLY A 435 -52.41 2.69 -1.88
N ALA A 436 -51.30 2.27 -2.50
CA ALA A 436 -51.00 0.86 -2.76
C ALA A 436 -50.05 0.25 -1.73
N TRP A 437 -50.16 -1.07 -1.54
CA TRP A 437 -49.12 -1.87 -0.91
C TRP A 437 -47.93 -2.04 -1.85
N LYS A 438 -46.73 -2.10 -1.28
CA LYS A 438 -45.49 -2.31 -2.02
C LYS A 438 -44.75 -3.55 -1.55
N LYS A 439 -44.17 -4.22 -2.55
CA LYS A 439 -43.31 -5.38 -2.35
C LYS A 439 -41.94 -4.93 -1.83
N ASP A 440 -41.53 -5.41 -0.67
CA ASP A 440 -40.16 -5.26 -0.18
C ASP A 440 -39.74 -6.46 0.67
N ALA A 441 -38.93 -7.35 0.08
CA ALA A 441 -38.40 -8.54 0.75
C ALA A 441 -37.35 -8.23 1.84
N ARG A 442 -36.81 -7.01 1.83
CA ARG A 442 -35.77 -6.57 2.75
C ARG A 442 -36.30 -5.61 3.81
N ALA A 443 -37.60 -5.29 3.78
CA ALA A 443 -38.25 -4.56 4.83
C ALA A 443 -38.21 -5.32 6.16
N PHE A 444 -38.03 -4.58 7.24
CA PHE A 444 -38.05 -5.12 8.59
C PHE A 444 -38.57 -4.10 9.59
N VAL A 445 -39.10 -4.59 10.70
CA VAL A 445 -39.39 -3.80 11.89
C VAL A 445 -38.44 -4.18 13.01
N PHE A 446 -38.21 -3.28 13.95
CA PHE A 446 -37.28 -3.52 15.04
C PHE A 446 -37.74 -2.84 16.33
N LEU A 447 -37.24 -3.39 17.43
CA LEU A 447 -37.35 -2.85 18.78
C LEU A 447 -35.92 -2.60 19.28
N LEU A 448 -35.64 -1.41 19.81
CA LEU A 448 -34.36 -1.06 20.44
C LEU A 448 -34.54 -0.93 21.96
N ARG A 449 -35.61 -0.27 22.41
CA ARG A 449 -35.88 -0.03 23.83
C ARG A 449 -37.28 -0.48 24.21
N ASN A 450 -37.37 -1.18 25.33
CA ASN A 450 -38.64 -1.50 25.97
C ASN A 450 -38.48 -1.52 27.50
N THR A 451 -39.48 -1.01 28.22
CA THR A 451 -39.46 -0.96 29.70
C THR A 451 -39.71 -2.31 30.36
N LYS A 452 -40.12 -3.34 29.61
CA LYS A 452 -40.21 -4.72 30.12
C LYS A 452 -38.89 -5.51 30.01
N GLY A 453 -37.78 -4.88 29.61
CA GLY A 453 -36.45 -5.50 29.60
C GLY A 453 -36.17 -6.46 28.43
N TYR A 454 -36.95 -6.41 27.34
CA TYR A 454 -36.60 -7.16 26.14
C TYR A 454 -35.36 -6.56 25.47
N SER A 455 -34.44 -7.43 25.06
CA SER A 455 -33.27 -7.04 24.29
C SER A 455 -33.66 -6.49 22.91
N PRO A 456 -32.80 -5.64 22.29
CA PRO A 456 -33.00 -5.20 20.92
C PRO A 456 -33.24 -6.38 19.97
N LYS A 457 -34.20 -6.24 19.07
CA LYS A 457 -34.59 -7.31 18.15
C LYS A 457 -35.11 -6.77 16.82
N LYS A 458 -34.76 -7.45 15.74
CA LYS A 458 -35.22 -7.20 14.36
C LYS A 458 -36.11 -8.35 13.89
N TRP A 459 -37.18 -8.01 13.17
CA TRP A 459 -38.08 -8.95 12.50
C TRP A 459 -38.21 -8.58 11.02
N ARG A 460 -37.80 -9.50 10.15
CA ARG A 460 -37.93 -9.35 8.70
C ARG A 460 -39.35 -9.71 8.25
N VAL A 461 -39.74 -9.20 7.09
CA VAL A 461 -40.96 -9.65 6.40
C VAL A 461 -40.87 -11.15 6.12
N ARG A 462 -42.02 -11.84 6.18
CA ARG A 462 -42.11 -13.24 5.77
C ARG A 462 -42.24 -13.32 4.24
N PRO A 463 -41.75 -14.39 3.59
CA PRO A 463 -41.85 -14.54 2.13
C PRO A 463 -43.28 -14.37 1.59
N GLU A 464 -44.30 -14.84 2.32
CA GLU A 464 -45.70 -14.75 1.90
C GLU A 464 -46.27 -13.33 2.04
N GLY A 465 -45.66 -12.50 2.89
CA GLY A 465 -46.07 -11.13 3.18
C GLY A 465 -45.33 -10.06 2.39
N GLU A 466 -44.35 -10.43 1.55
CA GLU A 466 -43.48 -9.47 0.86
C GLU A 466 -44.27 -8.44 0.05
N ASN A 467 -45.32 -8.87 -0.66
CA ASN A 467 -46.16 -7.99 -1.49
C ASN A 467 -46.94 -6.92 -0.70
N HIS A 468 -47.07 -7.11 0.62
CA HIS A 468 -47.76 -6.21 1.55
C HIS A 468 -46.81 -5.71 2.65
N ALA A 469 -45.51 -5.62 2.33
CA ALA A 469 -44.49 -5.23 3.28
C ALA A 469 -44.63 -3.77 3.73
N VAL A 470 -45.04 -2.87 2.83
CA VAL A 470 -45.09 -1.42 3.10
C VAL A 470 -46.35 -0.79 2.49
N GLY A 471 -47.08 0.02 3.26
CA GLY A 471 -48.32 0.69 2.84
C GLY A 471 -48.08 2.17 2.48
N HIS A 472 -48.47 2.58 1.27
CA HIS A 472 -48.16 3.91 0.68
C HIS A 472 -49.40 4.81 0.56
N ASN A 473 -50.26 4.82 1.58
CA ASN A 473 -51.49 5.60 1.55
C ASN A 473 -51.28 6.98 2.18
N ALA A 474 -51.52 8.03 1.41
CA ALA A 474 -51.30 9.43 1.79
C ALA A 474 -52.05 9.90 3.05
N LEU A 475 -53.16 9.23 3.40
CA LEU A 475 -53.95 9.55 4.58
C LEU A 475 -53.36 8.98 5.87
N TYR A 476 -52.43 8.04 5.77
CA TYR A 476 -51.79 7.39 6.91
C TYR A 476 -50.31 7.77 6.99
N GLY A 477 -49.73 7.59 8.17
CA GLY A 477 -48.28 7.67 8.33
C GLY A 477 -47.59 6.45 7.70
N PRO A 478 -46.30 6.21 8.02
CA PRO A 478 -45.60 5.02 7.56
C PRO A 478 -46.26 3.74 8.08
N ILE A 479 -46.54 2.79 7.18
CA ILE A 479 -47.13 1.49 7.50
C ILE A 479 -46.16 0.38 7.10
N PHE A 480 -45.88 -0.53 8.02
CA PHE A 480 -45.08 -1.73 7.80
C PHE A 480 -45.93 -2.98 8.07
N GLY A 481 -46.04 -3.84 7.06
CA GLY A 481 -46.79 -5.09 7.09
C GLY A 481 -48.30 -4.90 7.04
N SER A 482 -48.98 -5.90 6.48
CA SER A 482 -50.42 -6.10 6.63
C SER A 482 -50.66 -7.37 7.46
N ILE A 483 -51.73 -7.39 8.25
CA ILE A 483 -52.23 -8.63 8.84
C ILE A 483 -52.92 -9.40 7.70
N TYR A 484 -52.15 -10.12 6.89
CA TYR A 484 -52.71 -11.15 6.03
C TYR A 484 -52.90 -12.39 6.90
N LEU A 485 -54.09 -12.55 7.48
CA LEU A 485 -54.52 -13.83 8.00
C LEU A 485 -54.87 -14.68 6.77
N PRO A 486 -54.13 -15.77 6.46
CA PRO A 486 -54.55 -16.65 5.39
C PRO A 486 -55.96 -17.15 5.70
N PRO A 487 -56.87 -17.18 4.71
CA PRO A 487 -58.15 -17.86 4.90
C PRO A 487 -57.84 -19.33 5.20
N HIS A 488 -58.23 -19.78 6.39
CA HIS A 488 -58.18 -21.19 6.76
C HIS A 488 -59.17 -22.01 5.93
#